data_AF-A0AAW5YXG1-F1
#
_entry.id   AF-A0AAW5YXG1-F1
#
_cell.length_a   1.000
_cell.length_b   1.000
_cell.length_c   1.000
_cell.angle_alpha   90.00
_cell.angle_beta   90.00
_cell.angle_gamma   90.00
#
_symmetry.space_group_name_H-M   'P 1'
#
loop_
_entity.id
_entity.type
_entity.pdbx_description
1 polymer ?
#
loop_
_entity_poly.entity_id
_entity_poly.type
_entity_poly.pdbx_seq_one_letter_code
_entity_poly.pdbx_strand_id
1 'polypeptide(L)' 'EERYEKRQSELKPLLEKFSDWCSKKSISVLPSGKLGTAFQYCIKHMDKFMNVLKDGRLELSNNRAERAVKEIVMGRK' A
#
# COMPACT_ATOMS: atom_id res chain seq x y z
N GLU A 1 -1.77 17.19 12.60
CA GLU A 1 -2.63 16.39 13.49
C GLU A 1 -3.80 15.69 12.81
N GLU A 2 -4.89 16.37 12.42
CA GLU A 2 -6.19 15.70 12.16
C GLU A 2 -6.14 14.49 11.19
N ARG A 3 -5.38 14.61 10.09
CA ARG A 3 -5.22 13.51 9.12
C ARG A 3 -4.46 12.32 9.70
N TYR A 4 -3.46 12.57 10.53
CA TYR A 4 -2.69 11.51 11.20
C TYR A 4 -3.58 10.78 12.22
N GLU A 5 -4.34 11.53 13.03
CA GLU A 5 -5.22 10.96 14.04
C GLU A 5 -6.34 10.11 13.41
N LYS A 6 -7.01 10.61 12.36
CA LYS A 6 -7.99 9.83 11.59
C LYS A 6 -7.41 8.55 11.01
N ARG A 7 -6.16 8.59 10.52
CA ARG A 7 -5.48 7.38 10.03
C ARG A 7 -5.19 6.39 11.15
N GLN A 8 -4.83 6.85 12.34
CA GLN A 8 -4.57 5.98 13.48
C GLN A 8 -5.86 5.35 14.02
N SER A 9 -6.97 6.10 14.07
CA SER A 9 -8.24 5.58 14.59
C SER A 9 -9.00 4.71 13.58
N GLU A 10 -9.04 5.10 12.31
CA GLU A 10 -9.88 4.44 11.30
C GLU A 10 -9.06 3.56 10.36
N LEU A 11 -7.97 4.07 9.79
CA LEU A 11 -7.24 3.37 8.74
C LEU A 11 -6.37 2.23 9.29
N LYS A 12 -5.71 2.43 10.44
CA LYS A 12 -4.85 1.43 11.08
C LYS A 12 -5.57 0.09 11.32
N PRO A 13 -6.73 0.03 12.01
CA PRO A 13 -7.41 -1.25 12.24
C PRO A 13 -7.88 -1.92 10.94
N LEU A 14 -8.19 -1.14 9.88
CA LEU A 14 -8.53 -1.68 8.57
C LEU A 14 -7.32 -2.31 7.88
N LEU A 15 -6.16 -1.66 7.95
CA LEU A 15 -4.91 -2.17 7.39
C LEU A 15 -4.43 -3.42 8.12
N GLU A 16 -4.56 -3.47 9.44
CA GLU A 16 -4.25 -4.67 10.21
C GLU A 16 -5.17 -5.83 9.82
N LYS A 17 -6.50 -5.61 9.76
CA LYS A 17 -7.46 -6.62 9.28
C LYS A 17 -7.15 -7.11 7.86
N PHE A 18 -6.76 -6.20 6.98
CA PHE A 18 -6.38 -6.53 5.61
C PHE A 18 -5.10 -7.37 5.56
N SER A 19 -4.08 -7.01 6.34
CA SER A 19 -2.82 -7.77 6.45
C SER A 19 -3.05 -9.19 6.97
N ASP A 20 -3.87 -9.33 8.00
CA ASP A 20 -4.29 -10.62 8.55
C ASP A 20 -5.02 -11.47 7.50
N TRP A 21 -5.94 -10.84 6.77
CA TRP A 21 -6.69 -11.49 5.70
C TRP A 21 -5.79 -11.96 4.55
N CYS A 22 -4.86 -11.11 4.11
CA CYS A 22 -3.87 -11.47 3.08
C CYS A 22 -2.99 -12.64 3.53
N SER A 23 -2.52 -12.62 4.77
CA SER A 23 -1.68 -13.69 5.33
C SER A 23 -2.43 -15.02 5.37
N LYS A 24 -3.67 -15.03 5.85
CA LYS A 24 -4.53 -16.24 5.89
C LYS A 24 -4.84 -16.74 4.49
N LYS A 25 -5.22 -15.85 3.57
CA LYS A 25 -5.60 -16.23 2.21
C LYS A 25 -4.41 -16.71 1.40
N SER A 26 -3.20 -16.16 1.64
CA SER A 26 -1.97 -16.60 0.99
C SER A 26 -1.64 -18.08 1.24
N ILE A 27 -2.10 -18.66 2.36
CA ILE A 27 -1.87 -20.08 2.67
C ILE A 27 -2.79 -20.98 1.84
N SER A 28 -4.00 -20.50 1.51
CA SER A 28 -5.01 -21.27 0.78
C SER A 28 -4.90 -21.16 -0.75
N VAL A 29 -4.04 -20.29 -1.27
CA VAL A 29 -3.88 -20.08 -2.72
C VAL A 29 -2.60 -20.73 -3.21
N LEU A 30 -2.63 -21.22 -4.47
CA LEU A 30 -1.43 -21.76 -5.09
C LEU A 30 -0.39 -20.64 -5.26
N PRO A 31 0.81 -20.77 -4.67
CA PRO A 31 1.81 -19.69 -4.65
C PRO A 31 2.32 -19.32 -6.05
N SER A 32 2.32 -20.27 -6.99
CA SER A 32 2.72 -20.07 -8.38
C SER A 32 1.63 -19.46 -9.28
N GLY A 33 0.39 -19.35 -8.79
CA GLY A 33 -0.70 -18.72 -9.53
C GLY A 33 -0.65 -17.19 -9.46
N LYS A 34 -1.30 -16.51 -10.41
CA LYS A 34 -1.39 -15.03 -10.43
C LYS A 34 -1.91 -14.46 -9.10
N LEU A 35 -2.88 -15.14 -8.48
CA LEU A 35 -3.42 -14.76 -7.16
C LEU A 35 -2.39 -14.96 -6.05
N GLY A 36 -1.69 -16.10 -6.02
CA GLY A 36 -0.63 -16.35 -5.04
C GLY A 36 0.49 -15.32 -5.12
N THR A 37 0.93 -14.99 -6.34
CA THR A 37 1.93 -13.93 -6.57
C THR A 37 1.42 -12.57 -6.08
N ALA A 38 0.15 -12.23 -6.32
CA ALA A 38 -0.44 -10.97 -5.85
C ALA A 38 -0.47 -10.90 -4.32
N PHE A 39 -0.88 -11.97 -3.63
CA PHE A 39 -0.86 -12.01 -2.16
C PHE A 39 0.56 -11.91 -1.60
N GLN A 40 1.51 -12.64 -2.17
CA GLN A 40 2.93 -12.57 -1.78
C GLN A 40 3.49 -11.16 -1.96
N TYR A 41 3.16 -10.49 -3.07
CA TYR A 41 3.52 -9.10 -3.31
C TYR A 41 2.91 -8.18 -2.24
N CYS A 42 1.61 -8.29 -1.98
CA CYS A 42 0.95 -7.50 -0.94
C CYS A 42 1.61 -7.69 0.44
N ILE A 43 1.86 -8.93 0.86
CA ILE A 43 2.49 -9.23 2.16
C ILE A 43 3.90 -8.64 2.22
N LYS A 44 4.71 -8.85 1.17
CA LYS A 44 6.09 -8.33 1.10
C LYS A 44 6.16 -6.81 1.19
N HIS A 45 5.17 -6.12 0.65
CA HIS A 45 5.12 -4.65 0.61
C HIS A 45 4.28 -4.04 1.73
N MET A 46 3.64 -4.84 2.58
CA MET A 46 2.71 -4.37 3.62
C MET A 46 3.37 -3.43 4.63
N ASP A 47 4.60 -3.71 5.07
CA ASP A 47 5.36 -2.83 5.96
C ASP A 47 5.53 -1.42 5.37
N LYS A 48 5.88 -1.36 4.08
CA LYS A 48 6.01 -0.09 3.35
C LYS A 48 4.66 0.62 3.24
N PHE A 49 3.59 -0.12 3.03
CA PHE A 49 2.25 0.44 2.94
C PHE A 49 1.79 1.03 4.28
N MET A 50 2.11 0.37 5.40
CA MET A 50 1.80 0.87 6.74
C MET A 50 2.57 2.15 7.11
N ASN A 51 3.65 2.51 6.40
CA ASN A 51 4.37 3.77 6.66
C ASN A 51 3.48 5.01 6.50
N VAL A 52 2.41 4.94 5.70
CA VAL A 52 1.44 6.05 5.56
C VAL A 52 0.72 6.41 6.87
N LEU A 53 0.73 5.49 7.85
CA LEU A 53 0.23 5.71 9.19
C LEU A 53 1.22 6.48 10.08
N LYS A 54 2.53 6.43 9.77
CA LYS A 54 3.59 7.04 10.59
C LYS A 54 3.64 8.56 10.44
N ASP A 55 3.23 9.10 9.29
CA ASP A 55 3.21 10.54 9.03
C ASP A 55 1.97 10.91 8.19
N GLY A 56 1.17 11.84 8.70
CA GLY A 56 -0.02 12.37 8.01
C GLY A 56 0.27 13.10 6.69
N ARG A 57 1.50 13.55 6.47
CA ARG A 57 1.96 14.19 5.22
C ARG A 57 2.14 13.20 4.09
N LEU A 58 2.33 11.91 4.40
CA LEU A 58 2.48 10.88 3.38
C LEU A 58 1.16 10.66 2.64
N GLU A 59 1.23 10.53 1.32
CA GLU A 59 0.09 10.19 0.49
C GLU A 59 -0.03 8.67 0.35
N LEU A 60 -1.25 8.16 0.33
CA LEU A 60 -1.52 6.73 0.11
C LEU A 60 -1.29 6.33 -1.36
N SER A 61 -1.39 7.31 -2.27
CA SER A 61 -1.24 7.11 -3.71
C SER A 61 0.14 7.54 -4.18
N ASN A 62 0.64 6.88 -5.23
CA ASN A 62 1.89 7.26 -5.89
C ASN A 62 1.70 8.40 -6.92
N ASN A 63 0.50 8.96 -7.02
CA ASN A 63 0.11 9.92 -8.06
C ASN A 63 1.05 11.13 -8.17
N ARG A 64 1.59 11.59 -7.04
CA ARG A 64 2.54 12.72 -7.01
C ARG A 64 3.88 12.35 -7.66
N ALA A 65 4.42 11.16 -7.35
CA ALA A 65 5.66 10.70 -7.95
C ALA A 65 5.47 10.38 -9.44
N GLU A 66 4.36 9.75 -9.82
CA GLU A 66 4.05 9.47 -11.21
C GLU A 66 3.93 10.77 -12.03
N ARG A 67 3.26 11.80 -11.50
CA ARG A 67 3.19 13.12 -12.16
C ARG A 67 4.58 13.74 -12.35
N ALA A 68 5.43 13.69 -11.33
CA ALA A 68 6.78 14.25 -11.41
C ALA A 68 7.65 13.52 -12.46
N VAL A 69 7.55 12.19 -12.54
CA VAL A 69 8.28 11.40 -13.55
C VAL A 69 7.67 11.62 -14.94
N LYS A 70 6.35 11.79 -15.05
CA LYS A 70 5.66 11.99 -16.33
C LYS A 70 6.16 13.23 -17.06
N GLU A 71 6.48 14.32 -16.37
CA GLU A 71 7.05 15.52 -17.00
C GLU A 71 8.44 15.28 -17.60
N ILE A 72 9.24 14.41 -16.99
CA ILE A 72 10.57 14.02 -17.50
C ILE A 72 10.42 13.09 -18.71
N VAL A 73 9.53 12.09 -18.61
CA VAL A 73 9.36 11.04 -19.63
C VAL A 73 8.65 11.56 -20.87
N MET A 74 7.68 12.48 -20.73
CA MET A 74 6.92 12.99 -21.88
C MET A 74 7.72 13.94 -22.76
N GLY A 75 8.91 14.41 -22.32
CA GLY A 75 9.75 15.31 -23.08
C GLY A 75 9.07 16.65 -23.33
N ARG A 76 9.68 17.74 -22.86
CA ARG A 76 9.33 19.04 -23.43
C ARG A 76 9.67 18.98 -24.93
N LYS A 77 8.67 19.05 -25.79
CA LYS A 77 8.82 19.75 -27.08
C LYS A 77 9.01 21.23 -26.79
#